data_AF-A0A1E2UUR8-F1
#
_entry.id   AF-A0A1E2UUR8-F1
#
_cell.length_a   1.000
_cell.length_b   1.000
_cell.length_c   1.000
_cell.angle_alpha   90.00
_cell.angle_beta   90.00
_cell.angle_gamma   90.00
#
_symmetry.space_group_name_H-M   'P 1'
#
loop_
_entity.id
_entity.type
_entity.pdbx_description
1 polymer ?
#
loop_
_entity_poly.entity_id
_entity_poly.type
_entity_poly.pdbx_seq_one_letter_code
_entity_poly.pdbx_strand_id
1 'polypeptide(L)'
;MDYNTLLEGLQELSDTAFPRVCTNCGKEYPDLQTFIYETQQLEGRSGLMENVGCPDEGDEPIVELYRNCICGSTLMEFFSDRRDTSEVGLQRRQLFDNLLAQLVEMGVSTEEARNELKLFLSTGKSVLLEKMGIRTSF
;
A
#
# COMPACT_ATOMS: atom_id res chain seq x y z
N MET A 1 -14.58 3.43 11.24
CA MET A 1 -13.72 3.38 10.03
C MET A 1 -13.64 1.93 9.61
N ASP A 2 -13.81 1.65 8.33
CA ASP A 2 -13.78 0.28 7.78
C ASP A 2 -12.33 -0.25 7.66
N TYR A 3 -12.13 -1.56 7.82
CA TYR A 3 -10.82 -2.22 7.75
C TYR A 3 -10.11 -1.97 6.42
N ASN A 4 -10.83 -2.09 5.30
CA ASN A 4 -10.23 -1.92 3.97
C ASN A 4 -9.83 -0.46 3.71
N THR A 5 -10.64 0.49 4.18
CA THR A 5 -10.33 1.92 4.08
C THR A 5 -9.14 2.32 4.96
N LEU A 6 -9.00 1.73 6.15
CA LEU A 6 -7.87 2.02 7.04
C LEU A 6 -6.53 1.53 6.45
N LEU A 7 -6.54 0.41 5.74
CA LEU A 7 -5.34 -0.22 5.19
C LEU A 7 -5.12 0.03 3.69
N GLU A 8 -5.85 0.98 3.11
CA GLU A 8 -5.76 1.27 1.68
C GLU A 8 -4.35 1.75 1.29
N GLY A 9 -3.66 0.97 0.47
CA GLY A 9 -2.29 1.25 0.03
C GLY A 9 -1.19 0.82 1.00
N LEU A 10 -1.53 0.20 2.13
CA LEU A 10 -0.56 -0.33 3.09
C LEU A 10 -0.30 -1.82 2.85
N GLN A 11 0.93 -2.25 3.14
CA GLN A 11 1.30 -3.66 3.25
C GLN A 11 1.72 -3.94 4.68
N GLU A 12 1.24 -5.05 5.22
CA GLU A 12 1.77 -5.57 6.48
C GLU A 12 3.24 -5.95 6.27
N LEU A 13 4.13 -5.40 7.11
CA LEU A 13 5.58 -5.61 6.98
C LEU A 13 6.05 -6.94 7.57
N SER A 14 5.22 -7.60 8.38
CA SER A 14 5.64 -8.72 9.20
C SER A 14 4.65 -9.89 9.09
N ASP A 15 5.09 -10.95 8.43
CA ASP A 15 4.41 -12.26 8.41
C ASP A 15 4.34 -12.90 9.82
N THR A 16 4.97 -12.30 10.84
CA THR A 16 5.03 -12.77 12.24
C THR A 16 4.44 -11.77 13.24
N ALA A 17 3.76 -10.71 12.78
CA ALA A 17 3.20 -9.67 13.65
C ALA A 17 2.13 -10.20 14.61
N PHE A 18 1.41 -11.24 14.19
CA PHE A 18 0.32 -11.83 14.94
C PHE A 18 0.62 -13.29 15.36
N PRO A 19 0.16 -13.73 16.55
CA PRO A 19 -0.78 -13.04 17.43
C PRO A 19 -0.14 -11.91 18.26
N ARG A 20 -0.87 -10.81 18.44
CA ARG A 20 -0.48 -9.69 19.31
C ARG A 20 -1.12 -9.85 20.68
N VAL A 21 -0.33 -9.74 21.74
CA VAL A 21 -0.82 -9.79 23.12
C VAL A 21 -0.60 -8.44 23.80
N CYS A 22 -1.67 -7.86 24.37
CA CYS A 22 -1.56 -6.67 25.19
C CYS A 22 -0.77 -6.99 26.47
N THR A 23 0.38 -6.37 26.65
CA THR A 23 1.25 -6.58 27.82
C THR A 23 0.62 -6.14 29.15
N ASN A 24 -0.40 -5.27 29.12
CA ASN A 24 -1.07 -4.77 30.32
C ASN A 24 -2.23 -5.66 30.78
N CYS A 25 -3.07 -6.17 29.87
CA CYS A 25 -4.26 -6.96 30.24
C CYS A 25 -4.24 -8.41 29.75
N GLY A 26 -3.24 -8.80 28.97
CA GLY A 26 -3.10 -10.16 28.42
C GLY A 26 -4.05 -10.50 27.28
N LYS A 27 -4.88 -9.55 26.82
CA LYS A 27 -5.78 -9.78 25.68
C LYS A 27 -4.96 -10.09 24.42
N GLU A 28 -5.26 -11.22 23.81
CA GLU A 28 -4.67 -11.68 22.56
C GLU A 28 -5.55 -11.30 21.36
N TYR A 29 -4.90 -10.84 20.30
CA TYR A 29 -5.48 -10.56 19.00
C TYR A 29 -4.82 -11.50 17.99
N PRO A 30 -5.55 -12.47 17.41
CA PRO A 30 -4.97 -13.54 16.61
C PRO A 30 -4.56 -13.10 15.20
N ASP A 31 -5.17 -12.03 14.68
CA ASP A 31 -4.92 -11.47 13.36
C ASP A 31 -5.17 -9.95 13.35
N LEU A 32 -4.70 -9.30 12.29
CA LEU A 32 -4.79 -7.86 12.13
C LEU A 32 -6.23 -7.34 12.04
N GLN A 33 -7.13 -8.11 11.43
CA GLN A 33 -8.53 -7.72 11.31
C GLN A 33 -9.21 -7.66 12.68
N THR A 34 -8.99 -8.68 13.51
CA THR A 34 -9.47 -8.76 14.88
C THR A 34 -8.84 -7.66 15.72
N PHE A 35 -7.54 -7.40 15.56
CA PHE A 35 -6.87 -6.28 16.21
C PHE A 35 -7.53 -4.94 15.88
N ILE A 36 -7.77 -4.62 14.61
CA ILE A 36 -8.41 -3.36 14.22
C ILE A 36 -9.85 -3.27 14.72
N TYR A 37 -10.61 -4.36 14.70
CA TYR A 37 -12.02 -4.37 15.09
C TYR A 37 -12.22 -4.26 16.60
N GLU A 38 -11.43 -4.97 17.39
CA GLU A 38 -11.60 -5.03 18.85
C GLU A 38 -10.87 -3.90 19.60
N THR A 39 -9.87 -3.26 18.99
CA THR A 39 -9.20 -2.10 19.58
C THR A 39 -9.86 -0.78 19.17
N GLN A 40 -9.71 0.22 20.03
CA GLN A 40 -10.27 1.56 19.85
C GLN A 40 -9.27 2.48 19.13
N GLN A 41 -9.78 3.43 18.36
CA GLN A 41 -8.95 4.46 17.75
C GLN A 41 -8.41 5.42 18.82
N LEU A 42 -7.29 6.07 18.52
CA LEU A 42 -6.86 7.26 19.27
C LEU A 42 -7.86 8.39 19.05
N GLU A 43 -8.14 9.18 20.09
CA GLU A 43 -9.14 10.25 20.02
C GLU A 43 -8.82 11.25 18.89
N GLY A 44 -9.77 11.40 17.96
CA GLY A 44 -9.72 12.38 16.88
C GLY A 44 -8.72 12.09 15.76
N ARG A 45 -8.13 10.89 15.67
CA ARG A 45 -7.13 10.53 14.64
C ARG A 45 -7.38 9.11 14.08
N SER A 46 -6.89 8.84 12.87
CA SER A 46 -6.93 7.49 12.27
C SER A 46 -6.09 6.46 13.06
N GLY A 47 -5.10 6.95 13.81
CA GLY A 47 -4.08 6.13 14.47
C GLY A 47 -2.86 5.85 13.59
N LEU A 48 -2.90 6.18 12.30
CA LEU A 48 -1.77 6.02 11.38
C LEU A 48 -0.77 7.17 11.55
N MET A 49 0.51 6.84 11.59
CA MET A 49 1.63 7.78 11.62
C MET A 49 2.70 7.31 10.65
N GLU A 50 3.14 8.19 9.76
CA GLU A 50 4.28 7.94 8.88
C GLU A 50 5.57 8.34 9.62
N ASN A 51 6.55 7.43 9.65
CA ASN A 51 7.87 7.65 10.18
C ASN A 51 8.93 7.27 9.12
N VAL A 52 10.06 7.96 9.14
CA VAL A 52 11.20 7.60 8.31
C VAL A 52 11.82 6.32 8.87
N GLY A 53 12.07 5.33 8.01
CA GLY A 53 12.76 4.10 8.39
C GLY A 53 14.12 4.37 9.06
N CYS A 54 14.60 3.39 9.81
CA CYS A 54 15.90 3.49 10.45
C CYS A 54 16.99 3.55 9.36
N PRO A 55 17.94 4.51 9.38
CA PRO A 55 18.96 4.66 8.34
C PRO A 55 19.79 3.38 8.08
N ASP A 56 19.88 2.51 9.10
CA ASP A 56 20.62 1.25 9.05
C ASP A 56 19.84 0.10 8.39
N GLU A 57 18.50 0.20 8.28
CA GLU A 57 17.61 -0.81 7.68
C GLU A 57 16.97 -0.35 6.36
N GLY A 58 17.09 0.93 6.03
CA GLY A 58 16.65 1.53 4.76
C GLY A 58 15.86 2.82 4.98
N ASP A 59 15.95 3.73 4.00
CA ASP A 59 15.21 5.01 4.00
C ASP A 59 13.73 4.85 3.59
N GLU A 60 13.19 3.63 3.59
CA GLU A 60 11.81 3.38 3.20
C GLU A 60 10.85 3.90 4.30
N PRO A 61 9.76 4.60 3.93
CA PRO A 61 8.80 5.10 4.89
C PRO A 61 8.07 3.93 5.57
N ILE A 62 8.10 3.93 6.90
CA ILE A 62 7.38 2.97 7.73
C ILE A 62 6.12 3.67 8.25
N VAL A 63 4.98 3.00 8.12
CA VAL A 63 3.71 3.46 8.65
C VAL A 63 3.40 2.68 9.91
N GLU A 64 3.19 3.40 11.01
CA GLU A 64 2.80 2.82 12.29
C GLU A 64 1.30 3.03 12.54
N LEU A 65 0.61 1.98 13.01
CA LEU A 65 -0.78 2.04 13.43
C LEU A 65 -0.87 1.95 14.94
N TYR A 66 -1.29 3.04 15.58
CA TYR A 66 -1.56 3.12 17.01
C TYR A 66 -3.05 2.92 17.31
N ARG A 67 -3.35 2.01 18.24
CA ARG A 67 -4.71 1.73 18.71
C ARG A 67 -4.75 1.46 20.20
N ASN A 68 -5.85 1.81 20.86
CA ASN A 68 -6.04 1.52 22.27
C ASN A 68 -6.70 0.16 22.46
N CYS A 69 -6.06 -0.70 23.23
CA CYS A 69 -6.67 -1.92 23.75
C CYS A 69 -7.93 -1.57 24.55
N ILE A 70 -8.86 -2.52 24.70
CA ILE A 70 -10.06 -2.38 25.54
C ILE A 70 -9.77 -2.03 27.01
N CYS A 71 -8.53 -2.26 27.48
CA CYS A 71 -8.08 -1.89 28.82
C CYS A 71 -7.53 -0.45 28.91
N GLY A 72 -7.48 0.28 27.80
CA GLY A 72 -6.97 1.64 27.71
C GLY A 72 -5.48 1.76 27.34
N SER A 73 -4.72 0.66 27.31
CA SER A 73 -3.31 0.71 26.90
C SER A 73 -3.15 0.85 25.39
N THR A 74 -2.22 1.69 24.94
CA THR A 74 -1.91 1.87 23.52
C THR A 74 -1.01 0.73 23.01
N LEU A 75 -1.40 0.17 21.88
CA LEU A 75 -0.71 -0.86 21.10
C LEU A 75 -0.29 -0.24 19.75
N MET A 76 0.78 -0.77 19.16
CA MET A 76 1.35 -0.27 17.90
C MET A 76 1.70 -1.44 16.98
N GLU A 77 1.43 -1.26 15.69
CA GLU A 77 1.78 -2.20 14.62
C GLU A 77 2.45 -1.49 13.45
N PHE A 78 3.34 -2.19 12.74
CA PHE A 78 4.10 -1.65 11.60
C PHE A 78 3.54 -2.11 10.24
N PHE A 79 3.54 -1.18 9.31
CA PHE A 79 3.16 -1.33 7.90
C PHE A 79 4.21 -0.66 7.03
N SER A 80 4.36 -1.11 5.80
CA SER A 80 5.08 -0.37 4.76
C SER A 80 4.07 0.31 3.86
N ASP A 81 4.43 1.49 3.38
CA ASP A 81 3.76 2.06 2.23
C ASP A 81 4.11 1.22 1.00
N ARG A 82 3.11 0.68 0.30
CA ARG A 82 3.34 -0.06 -0.96
C ARG A 82 3.81 0.84 -2.10
N ARG A 83 3.66 2.15 -1.96
CA ARG A 83 4.00 3.10 -3.01
C ARG A 83 5.50 3.33 -3.00
N ASP A 84 6.15 2.90 -4.07
CA ASP A 84 7.52 3.32 -4.37
C ASP A 84 7.56 4.83 -4.64
N THR A 85 7.93 5.60 -3.62
CA THR A 85 8.10 7.07 -3.64
C THR A 85 9.50 7.50 -4.05
N SER A 86 10.40 6.56 -4.39
CA SER A 86 11.72 6.89 -4.94
C SER A 86 11.59 7.66 -6.26
N GLU A 87 12.66 8.35 -6.65
CA GLU A 87 12.71 9.03 -7.95
C GLU A 87 12.41 8.05 -9.11
N VAL A 88 12.89 6.82 -9.03
CA VAL A 88 12.63 5.77 -10.01
C VAL A 88 11.15 5.37 -10.01
N GLY A 89 10.53 5.21 -8.84
CA GLY A 89 9.11 4.92 -8.70
C GLY A 89 8.21 6.03 -9.24
N LEU A 90 8.59 7.29 -9.02
CA LEU A 90 7.92 8.46 -9.60
C LEU A 90 8.07 8.51 -11.12
N GLN A 91 9.27 8.26 -11.66
CA GLN A 91 9.50 8.21 -13.11
C GLN A 91 8.67 7.11 -13.78
N ARG A 92 8.57 5.92 -13.17
CA ARG A 92 7.73 4.81 -13.66
C ARG A 92 6.24 5.17 -13.69
N ARG A 93 5.75 5.84 -12.64
CA ARG A 93 4.36 6.33 -12.60
C ARG A 93 4.09 7.38 -13.67
N GLN A 94 5.01 8.34 -13.83
CA GLN A 94 4.89 9.35 -14.88
C GLN A 94 4.88 8.73 -16.29
N LEU A 95 5.75 7.73 -16.53
CA LEU A 95 5.75 6.99 -17.79
C LEU A 95 4.42 6.27 -18.03
N PHE A 96 3.87 5.62 -17.00
CA PHE A 96 2.57 4.97 -17.08
C PHE A 96 1.45 5.97 -17.44
N ASP A 97 1.42 7.13 -16.77
CA ASP A 97 0.42 8.16 -17.03
C ASP A 97 0.55 8.75 -18.44
N ASN A 98 1.78 8.95 -18.92
CA ASN A 98 2.03 9.41 -20.29
C ASN A 98 1.55 8.39 -21.34
N LEU A 99 1.83 7.10 -21.13
CA LEU A 99 1.36 6.04 -22.03
C LEU A 99 -0.16 5.91 -22.01
N LEU A 100 -0.78 6.02 -20.83
CA LEU A 100 -2.23 5.99 -20.68
C LEU A 100 -2.88 7.15 -21.44
N ALA A 101 -2.33 8.37 -21.33
CA ALA A 101 -2.81 9.53 -22.06
C ALA A 101 -2.72 9.34 -23.57
N GLN A 102 -1.60 8.82 -24.08
CA GLN A 102 -1.42 8.53 -25.51
C GLN A 102 -2.45 7.52 -26.03
N LEU A 103 -2.70 6.43 -25.28
CA LEU A 103 -3.70 5.44 -25.69
C LEU A 103 -5.11 6.01 -25.74
N VAL A 104 -5.45 6.87 -24.77
CA VAL A 104 -6.74 7.57 -24.74
C VAL A 104 -6.86 8.55 -25.91
N GLU A 105 -5.81 9.31 -26.23
CA GLU A 105 -5.77 10.19 -27.42
C GLU A 105 -5.91 9.41 -28.73
N MET A 106 -5.40 8.17 -28.79
CA MET A 106 -5.57 7.27 -29.92
C MET A 106 -6.96 6.61 -29.99
N GLY A 107 -7.87 6.96 -29.08
CA GLY A 107 -9.27 6.53 -29.10
C GLY A 107 -9.55 5.25 -28.31
N VAL A 108 -8.60 4.75 -27.52
CA VAL A 108 -8.82 3.61 -26.63
C VAL A 108 -9.55 4.11 -25.37
N SER A 109 -10.51 3.33 -24.88
CA SER A 109 -11.18 3.69 -23.63
C SER A 109 -10.18 3.70 -22.47
N THR A 110 -10.34 4.61 -21.51
CA THR A 110 -9.42 4.72 -20.36
C THR A 110 -9.32 3.43 -19.55
N GLU A 111 -10.41 2.67 -19.45
CA GLU A 111 -10.44 1.39 -18.74
C GLU A 111 -9.64 0.31 -19.49
N GLU A 112 -9.86 0.18 -20.80
CA GLU A 112 -9.13 -0.76 -21.65
C GLU A 112 -7.65 -0.44 -21.72
N ALA A 113 -7.28 0.84 -21.91
CA ALA A 113 -5.91 1.30 -21.91
C ALA A 113 -5.19 1.00 -20.59
N ARG A 114 -5.85 1.23 -19.45
CA ARG A 114 -5.29 0.93 -18.13
C ARG A 114 -5.11 -0.57 -17.92
N ASN A 115 -6.05 -1.40 -18.37
CA ASN A 115 -5.96 -2.86 -18.26
C ASN A 115 -4.82 -3.44 -19.12
N GLU A 116 -4.68 -2.97 -20.36
CA GLU A 116 -3.59 -3.37 -21.26
C GLU A 116 -2.21 -2.96 -20.73
N LEU A 117 -2.07 -1.74 -20.19
CA LEU A 117 -0.81 -1.30 -19.58
C LEU A 117 -0.46 -2.12 -18.33
N LYS A 118 -1.44 -2.47 -17.48
CA LYS A 118 -1.22 -3.35 -16.33
C LYS A 118 -0.83 -4.77 -16.77
N LEU A 119 -1.46 -5.30 -17.81
CA LEU A 119 -1.12 -6.61 -18.38
C LEU A 119 0.31 -6.59 -18.94
N PHE A 120 0.68 -5.53 -19.65
CA PHE A 120 2.03 -5.37 -20.17
C PHE A 120 3.07 -5.29 -19.06
N LEU A 121 2.84 -4.51 -18.00
CA LEU A 121 3.78 -4.41 -16.89
C LEU A 121 3.94 -5.72 -16.10
N SER A 122 2.89 -6.54 -16.03
CA SER A 122 2.93 -7.83 -15.31
C SER A 122 3.48 -8.98 -16.14
N THR A 123 3.29 -8.97 -17.47
CA THR A 123 3.62 -10.11 -18.35
C THR A 123 4.67 -9.81 -19.42
N GLY A 124 5.03 -8.53 -19.59
CA GLY A 124 5.87 -8.04 -20.68
C GLY A 124 5.21 -8.08 -22.06
N LYS A 125 3.90 -8.37 -22.14
CA LYS A 125 3.16 -8.56 -23.40
C LYS A 125 1.85 -7.79 -23.39
N SER A 126 1.54 -7.13 -24.50
CA SER A 126 0.22 -6.56 -24.78
C SER A 126 0.00 -6.50 -26.28
N VAL A 127 -1.05 -7.17 -26.73
CA VAL A 127 -1.42 -7.23 -28.15
C VAL A 127 -1.78 -5.84 -28.66
N LEU A 128 -2.39 -5.00 -27.82
CA LEU A 128 -2.78 -3.64 -28.16
C LEU A 128 -1.54 -2.73 -28.31
N LEU A 129 -0.61 -2.78 -27.35
CA LEU A 129 0.64 -2.01 -27.42
C LEU A 129 1.54 -2.45 -28.59
N GLU A 130 1.61 -3.76 -28.85
CA GLU A 130 2.34 -4.32 -30.00
C GLU A 130 1.75 -3.86 -31.33
N LYS A 131 0.42 -3.86 -31.46
CA LYS A 131 -0.29 -3.35 -32.65
C LYS A 131 -0.08 -1.85 -32.87
N MET A 132 0.13 -1.09 -31.80
CA MET A 132 0.37 0.36 -31.86
C MET A 132 1.85 0.72 -32.06
N GLY A 133 2.74 -0.28 -32.15
CA GLY A 133 4.17 -0.08 -32.44
C GLY A 133 4.98 0.50 -31.28
N ILE A 134 4.43 0.51 -30.06
CA ILE A 134 5.11 1.00 -28.86
C ILE A 134 6.15 -0.06 -28.44
N ARG A 135 7.40 0.11 -28.89
CA ARG A 135 8.56 -0.65 -28.40
C ARG A 135 9.18 0.12 -27.24
N THR A 136 8.77 -0.16 -26.01
CA THR A 136 9.49 0.32 -24.83
C THR A 136 10.72 -0.57 -24.64
N SER A 137 11.86 -0.13 -25.18
CA SER A 137 13.17 -0.63 -24.78
C SER A 137 13.38 -0.26 -23.31
N PHE A 138 13.52 -1.25 -22.43
CA PHE A 138 13.98 -1.04 -21.06
C PHE A 138 15.49 -0.86 -21.02
#